data_AF-A0A7Y3BYY5-F1
#
_entry.id   AF-A0A7Y3BYY5-F1
#
_cell.length_a   1.000
_cell.length_b   1.000
_cell.length_c   1.000
_cell.angle_alpha   90.00
_cell.angle_beta   90.00
_cell.angle_gamma   90.00
#
_symmetry.space_group_name_H-M   'P 1'
#
loop_
_entity.id
_entity.type
_entity.pdbx_description
1 polymer ?
#
loop_
_entity_poly.entity_id
_entity_poly.type
_entity_poly.pdbx_seq_one_letter_code
_entity_poly.pdbx_strand_id
1 'polypeptide(L)'
;MYPEPTARNRFVVAARLLIPAAVLLWLIEAVDVVLFSSRLESHGIEPRQVDGLQGILFSPFLHDDVGHLVANTAPFLVLGALVMASGMKTFWQVTIGAALIGGS
;
A
#
# COMPACT_ATOMS: atom_id res chain seq x y z
N MET A 1 30.02 0.59 5.73
CA MET A 1 29.39 0.02 4.51
C MET A 1 28.64 -1.23 4.95
N TYR A 2 27.32 -1.17 5.10
CA TYR A 2 26.54 -2.37 5.42
C TYR A 2 26.45 -3.24 4.16
N PRO A 3 26.66 -4.56 4.25
CA PRO A 3 26.58 -5.43 3.09
C PRO A 3 25.15 -5.41 2.54
N GLU A 4 25.03 -5.16 1.23
CA GLU A 4 23.74 -5.23 0.54
C GLU A 4 23.21 -6.68 0.62
N PRO A 5 21.93 -6.89 0.95
CA PRO A 5 21.37 -8.23 1.01
C PRO A 5 21.50 -8.93 -0.35
N THR A 6 21.90 -10.20 -0.33
CA THR A 6 21.90 -11.07 -1.52
C THR A 6 20.49 -11.18 -2.10
N ALA A 7 20.36 -11.54 -3.39
CA ALA A 7 19.07 -11.64 -4.07
C ALA A 7 18.05 -12.51 -3.30
N ARG A 8 18.49 -13.65 -2.75
CA ARG A 8 17.65 -14.52 -1.90
C ARG A 8 17.15 -13.82 -0.63
N ASN A 9 18.01 -13.02 0.01
CA ASN A 9 17.63 -12.25 1.20
C ASN A 9 16.63 -11.15 0.87
N ARG A 10 16.70 -10.54 -0.32
CA ARG A 10 15.77 -9.49 -0.76
C ARG A 10 14.34 -9.99 -0.89
N PHE A 11 14.10 -11.20 -1.40
CA PHE A 11 12.76 -11.78 -1.47
C PHE A 11 12.19 -12.12 -0.09
N VAL A 12 13.02 -12.58 0.84
CA VAL A 12 12.58 -12.80 2.23
C VAL A 12 12.22 -11.47 2.90
N VAL A 13 13.01 -10.43 2.67
CA VAL A 13 12.71 -9.07 3.16
C VAL A 13 11.43 -8.53 2.53
N ALA A 14 11.24 -8.72 1.21
CA ALA A 14 10.01 -8.35 0.52
C ALA A 14 8.79 -9.04 1.16
N ALA A 15 8.84 -10.36 1.36
CA ALA A 15 7.75 -11.10 2.00
C ALA A 15 7.45 -10.60 3.42
N ARG A 16 8.49 -10.30 4.21
CA ARG A 16 8.36 -9.75 5.58
C ARG A 16 7.73 -8.36 5.64
N LEU A 17 7.79 -7.58 4.55
CA LEU A 17 7.18 -6.25 4.48
C LEU A 17 5.80 -6.29 3.82
N LEU A 18 5.71 -6.96 2.67
CA LEU A 18 4.53 -6.93 1.81
C LEU A 18 3.39 -7.80 2.34
N ILE A 19 3.67 -8.97 2.93
CA ILE A 19 2.60 -9.83 3.46
C ILE A 19 1.89 -9.15 4.63
N PRO A 20 2.58 -8.63 5.66
CA PRO A 20 1.90 -7.91 6.73
C PRO A 20 1.18 -6.66 6.25
N ALA A 21 1.74 -5.93 5.27
CA ALA A 21 1.07 -4.79 4.67
C ALA A 21 -0.23 -5.20 3.96
N ALA A 22 -0.21 -6.25 3.14
CA ALA A 22 -1.41 -6.76 2.49
C ALA A 22 -2.46 -7.23 3.51
N VAL A 23 -2.04 -7.94 4.56
CA VAL A 23 -2.94 -8.34 5.66
C VAL A 23 -3.54 -7.11 6.35
N LEU A 24 -2.75 -6.06 6.59
CA LEU A 24 -3.24 -4.82 7.17
C LEU A 24 -4.31 -4.15 6.29
N LEU A 25 -4.12 -4.10 4.97
CA LEU A 25 -5.11 -3.56 4.03
C LEU A 25 -6.43 -4.34 4.10
N TRP A 26 -6.36 -5.67 4.12
CA TRP A 26 -7.53 -6.54 4.29
C TRP A 26 -8.24 -6.35 5.64
N LEU A 27 -7.47 -6.14 6.72
CA LEU A 27 -8.05 -5.88 8.03
C LEU A 27 -8.74 -4.51 8.08
N ILE A 28 -8.16 -3.49 7.46
CA ILE A 28 -8.76 -2.14 7.37
C ILE A 28 -10.08 -2.22 6.61
N GLU A 29 -10.09 -2.84 5.43
CA GLU A 29 -11.30 -3.01 4.61
C GLU A 29 -12.38 -3.82 5.34
N ALA A 30 -12.00 -4.93 5.98
CA ALA A 30 -12.94 -5.74 6.75
C ALA A 30 -13.55 -4.94 7.92
N VAL A 31 -12.75 -4.11 8.60
CA VAL A 31 -13.23 -3.22 9.64
C VAL A 31 -14.16 -2.14 9.07
N ASP A 32 -13.84 -1.54 7.91
CA ASP A 32 -14.68 -0.52 7.29
C ASP A 32 -16.06 -1.08 6.93
N VAL A 33 -16.08 -2.21 6.22
CA VAL A 33 -17.32 -2.87 5.77
C VAL A 33 -18.17 -3.31 6.97
N VAL A 34 -17.57 -3.92 8.00
CA VAL A 34 -18.31 -4.53 9.11
C VAL A 34 -18.71 -3.51 10.18
N LEU A 35 -17.82 -2.56 10.52
CA LEU A 35 -18.02 -1.64 11.65
C LEU A 35 -18.45 -0.24 11.24
N PHE A 36 -18.08 0.21 10.03
CA PHE A 36 -18.29 1.58 9.59
C PHE A 36 -19.26 1.69 8.42
N SER A 37 -19.73 0.57 7.86
CA SER A 37 -20.63 0.52 6.69
C SER A 37 -20.03 1.26 5.48
N SER A 38 -18.74 1.02 5.20
CA SER A 38 -18.00 1.66 4.11
C SER A 38 -18.02 3.17 4.20
N ARG A 39 -17.67 3.73 5.36
CA ARG A 39 -17.60 5.19 5.56
C ARG A 39 -16.18 5.70 5.67
N LEU A 40 -15.20 4.83 5.90
CA LEU A 40 -13.80 5.25 5.99
C LEU A 40 -13.27 5.71 4.62
N GLU A 41 -13.81 5.18 3.52
CA GLU A 41 -13.56 5.67 2.14
C GLU A 41 -13.73 7.19 1.97
N SER A 42 -14.60 7.84 2.76
CA SER A 42 -14.77 9.31 2.75
C SER A 42 -13.52 10.09 3.22
N HIS A 43 -12.54 9.42 3.84
CA HIS A 43 -11.26 10.01 4.23
C HIS A 43 -10.18 9.85 3.14
N GLY A 44 -10.56 9.34 1.96
CA GLY A 44 -9.73 9.29 0.77
C GLY A 44 -9.45 10.67 0.16
N ILE A 45 -8.82 10.68 -1.02
CA ILE A 45 -8.50 11.94 -1.71
C ILE A 45 -9.79 12.59 -2.22
N GLU A 46 -10.07 13.80 -1.73
CA GLU A 46 -11.18 14.61 -2.25
C GLU A 46 -10.63 15.83 -3.02
N PRO A 47 -10.66 15.81 -4.37
CA PRO A 47 -10.06 16.86 -5.17
C PRO A 47 -10.68 18.23 -4.89
N ARG A 48 -9.83 19.26 -4.88
CA ARG A 48 -10.23 20.69 -4.78
C ARG A 48 -10.82 21.10 -3.43
N GLN A 49 -10.69 20.25 -2.41
CA GLN A 49 -11.04 20.58 -1.03
C GLN A 49 -9.80 20.51 -0.13
N VAL A 50 -9.61 21.54 0.70
CA VAL A 50 -8.46 21.61 1.62
C VAL A 50 -8.57 20.53 2.69
N ASP A 51 -9.78 20.25 3.15
CA ASP A 51 -10.05 19.19 4.14
C ASP A 51 -9.77 17.79 3.57
N GLY A 52 -9.77 17.64 2.24
CA GLY A 52 -9.40 16.42 1.52
C GLY A 52 -7.90 16.12 1.47
N LEU A 53 -7.03 17.03 1.93
CA LEU A 53 -5.58 16.84 1.91
C LEU A 53 -5.11 15.70 2.83
N GLN A 54 -5.88 15.39 3.87
CA GLN A 54 -5.62 14.21 4.71
C GLN A 54 -5.66 12.91 3.89
N GLY A 55 -6.45 12.90 2.81
CA GLY A 55 -6.56 11.79 1.88
C GLY A 55 -5.22 11.39 1.27
N ILE A 56 -4.27 12.31 1.08
CA ILE A 56 -2.93 11.97 0.55
C ILE A 56 -2.20 10.95 1.45
N LEU A 57 -2.46 10.98 2.76
CA LEU A 57 -1.82 10.06 3.70
C LEU A 57 -2.61 8.76 3.87
N PHE A 58 -3.94 8.83 3.80
CA PHE A 58 -4.81 7.69 4.13
C PHE A 58 -5.21 6.86 2.90
N SER A 59 -5.24 7.46 1.73
CA SER A 59 -5.72 6.80 0.51
C SER A 59 -4.95 5.53 0.13
N PRO A 60 -3.63 5.37 0.38
CA PRO A 60 -2.95 4.10 0.14
C PRO A 60 -3.49 2.92 0.98
N PHE A 61 -4.28 3.20 2.02
CA PHE A 61 -4.87 2.21 2.92
C PHE A 61 -6.37 1.98 2.71
N LEU A 62 -7.06 2.94 2.08
CA LEU A 62 -8.50 2.92 1.87
C LEU A 62 -8.80 2.39 0.46
N HIS A 63 -9.88 1.62 0.31
CA HIS A 63 -10.30 1.06 -0.97
C HIS A 63 -11.80 1.32 -1.15
N ASP A 64 -12.22 1.63 -2.39
CA ASP A 64 -13.63 1.90 -2.70
C ASP A 64 -14.52 0.65 -2.57
N ASP A 65 -13.94 -0.53 -2.80
CA ASP A 65 -14.63 -1.80 -2.63
C ASP A 65 -13.67 -3.00 -2.47
N VAL A 66 -14.19 -4.09 -1.91
CA VAL A 66 -13.46 -5.36 -1.74
C VAL A 66 -12.93 -5.90 -3.06
N GLY A 67 -13.65 -5.72 -4.17
CA GLY A 67 -13.19 -6.11 -5.51
C GLY A 67 -11.97 -5.33 -5.97
N HIS A 68 -11.92 -4.03 -5.69
CA HIS A 68 -10.73 -3.19 -5.90
C HIS A 68 -9.53 -3.71 -5.10
N LEU A 69 -9.71 -4.04 -3.82
CA LEU A 69 -8.64 -4.61 -2.98
C LEU A 69 -8.16 -5.97 -3.50
N VAL A 70 -9.07 -6.85 -3.92
CA VAL A 70 -8.73 -8.15 -4.52
C VAL A 70 -7.89 -7.96 -5.79
N ALA A 71 -8.33 -7.06 -6.67
CA ALA A 71 -7.64 -6.78 -7.94
C ALA A 71 -6.21 -6.23 -7.72
N ASN A 72 -5.98 -5.47 -6.65
CA ASN A 72 -4.68 -4.88 -6.34
C ASN A 72 -3.77 -5.76 -5.48
N THR A 73 -4.30 -6.75 -4.76
CA THR A 73 -3.49 -7.60 -3.87
C THR A 73 -2.37 -8.33 -4.63
N ALA A 74 -2.66 -8.94 -5.78
CA ALA A 74 -1.65 -9.64 -6.57
C ALA A 74 -0.61 -8.69 -7.21
N PRO A 75 -1.00 -7.61 -7.92
CA PRO A 75 -0.06 -6.60 -8.39
C PRO A 75 0.80 -6.00 -7.29
N PHE A 76 0.23 -5.67 -6.13
CA PHE A 76 0.96 -5.12 -4.98
C PHE A 76 2.09 -6.05 -4.52
N LEU A 77 1.77 -7.34 -4.31
CA LEU A 77 2.76 -8.33 -3.85
C LEU A 77 3.85 -8.59 -4.90
N VAL A 78 3.47 -8.73 -6.17
CA VAL A 78 4.42 -9.04 -7.25
C VAL A 78 5.30 -7.83 -7.56
N LEU A 79 4.71 -6.66 -7.83
CA LEU A 79 5.46 -5.46 -8.16
C LEU A 79 6.30 -4.99 -6.97
N GLY A 80 5.77 -5.04 -5.75
CA GLY A 80 6.54 -4.72 -4.55
C GLY A 80 7.78 -5.60 -4.40
N ALA A 81 7.67 -6.90 -4.69
CA ALA A 81 8.81 -7.82 -4.65
C ALA A 81 9.84 -7.52 -5.76
N LEU A 82 9.39 -7.17 -6.97
CA LEU A 82 10.26 -6.77 -8.08
C LEU A 82 11.01 -5.46 -7.79
N VAL A 83 10.33 -4.48 -7.18
CA VAL A 83 10.97 -3.24 -6.77
C VAL A 83 11.99 -3.51 -5.65
N MET A 84 11.66 -4.34 -4.65
CA MET A 84 12.61 -4.74 -3.61
C MET A 84 13.83 -5.48 -4.19
N ALA A 85 13.65 -6.27 -5.25
CA ALA A 85 14.76 -6.92 -5.93
C ALA A 85 15.76 -5.89 -6.52
N SER A 86 15.29 -4.69 -6.89
CA SER A 86 16.09 -3.57 -7.38
C SER A 86 16.85 -2.83 -6.27
N GLY A 87 16.58 -3.14 -4.99
CA GLY A 87 17.28 -2.61 -3.83
C GLY A 87 16.37 -1.86 -2.86
N MET A 88 16.77 -1.81 -1.58
CA MET A 88 15.99 -1.21 -0.49
C MET A 88 15.72 0.29 -0.70
N LYS A 89 16.71 1.03 -1.23
CA LYS A 89 16.55 2.46 -1.53
C LYS A 89 15.47 2.67 -2.60
N THR A 90 15.54 1.90 -3.69
CA THR A 90 14.56 1.95 -4.78
C THR A 90 13.16 1.59 -4.28
N PHE A 91 13.06 0.57 -3.42
CA PHE A 91 11.80 0.19 -2.78
C PHE A 91 11.13 1.36 -2.08
N TRP A 92 11.81 2.01 -1.13
CA TRP A 92 11.20 3.13 -0.42
C TRP A 92 10.92 4.35 -1.31
N GLN A 93 11.78 4.64 -2.28
CA GLN A 93 11.54 5.73 -3.23
C GLN A 93 10.28 5.50 -4.06
N VAL A 94 10.10 4.27 -4.58
CA VAL A 94 8.92 3.91 -5.38
C VAL A 94 7.68 3.81 -4.50
N THR A 95 7.73 3.18 -3.33
CA THR A 95 6.58 3.05 -2.43
C THR A 95 6.08 4.42 -1.94
N ILE A 96 6.99 5.28 -1.47
CA ILE A 96 6.61 6.63 -1.01
C ILE A 96 6.16 7.49 -2.19
N GLY A 97 6.87 7.44 -3.31
CA GLY A 97 6.49 8.18 -4.52
C GLY A 97 5.11 7.76 -5.04
N ALA A 98 4.85 6.45 -5.12
CA ALA A 98 3.56 5.91 -5.53
C ALA A 98 2.45 6.26 -4.52
N ALA A 99 2.71 6.24 -3.22
CA ALA A 99 1.72 6.62 -2.20
C ALA A 99 1.34 8.12 -2.27
N LEU A 100 2.31 9.00 -2.55
CA LEU A 100 2.08 10.45 -2.59
C LEU A 100 1.48 10.94 -3.92
N ILE A 101 1.78 10.23 -5.02
CA ILE A 101 1.39 10.64 -6.38
C ILE A 101 0.22 9.80 -6.91
N GLY A 102 0.14 8.54 -6.47
CA GLY A 102 -0.92 7.62 -6.85
C GLY A 102 -2.22 8.05 -6.21
N GLY A 103 -3.11 8.60 -7.03
CA GLY A 103 -4.52 8.70 -6.68
C GLY A 103 -5.09 7.28 -6.66
N SER A 104 -5.20 6.72 -5.46
CA SER A 104 -5.93 5.48 -5.15
C SER A 104 -7.43 5.73 -5.22
#